data_AF-A0A4D7JI93-F1
#
_entry.id   AF-A0A4D7JI93-F1
#
_cell.length_a   1.000
_cell.length_b   1.000
_cell.length_c   1.000
_cell.angle_alpha   90.00
_cell.angle_beta   90.00
_cell.angle_gamma   90.00
#
_symmetry.space_group_name_H-M   'P 1'
#
loop_
_entity.id
_entity.type
_entity.pdbx_description
1 polymer ?
#
loop_
_entity_poly.entity_id
_entity_poly.type
_entity_poly.pdbx_seq_one_letter_code
_entity_poly.pdbx_strand_id
1 'polypeptide(L)'
;MKKLVLTAALIGTFEFVSIQANTLEKENVISEFKFNDEITYEQLPTAIKDAFTKTYSKESVAKIMKHDDNTYEIHVKMEEETKALKYKSNGELLKEWSVE
;
A
#
# COMPACT_ATOMS: atom_id res chain seq x y z
N MET A 1 -28.45 -48.33 -20.83
CA MET A 1 -27.31 -47.50 -20.37
C MET A 1 -26.75 -46.76 -21.58
N LYS A 2 -26.77 -45.43 -21.58
CA LYS A 2 -26.44 -44.60 -22.74
C LYS A 2 -24.92 -44.58 -22.93
N LYS A 3 -24.47 -44.81 -24.17
CA LYS A 3 -23.06 -44.84 -24.58
C LYS A 3 -22.56 -43.40 -24.76
N LEU A 4 -21.34 -43.11 -24.33
CA LEU A 4 -20.60 -41.92 -24.75
C LEU A 4 -19.19 -42.37 -25.13
N VAL A 5 -18.92 -42.30 -26.43
CA VAL A 5 -17.58 -42.38 -27.01
C VAL A 5 -17.24 -40.95 -27.41
N LEU A 6 -16.14 -40.41 -26.89
CA LEU A 6 -15.64 -39.12 -27.36
C LEU A 6 -14.22 -39.34 -27.89
N THR A 7 -14.15 -39.49 -29.21
CA THR A 7 -12.91 -39.45 -29.98
C THR A 7 -12.77 -38.02 -30.50
N ALA A 8 -11.66 -37.36 -30.18
CA ALA A 8 -11.24 -36.17 -30.90
C ALA A 8 -9.71 -36.19 -30.99
N ALA A 9 -9.21 -36.76 -32.08
CA ALA A 9 -7.90 -36.45 -32.60
C ALA A 9 -8.07 -35.23 -33.52
N LEU A 10 -7.42 -34.12 -33.21
CA LEU A 10 -7.16 -33.08 -34.20
C LEU A 10 -5.64 -32.83 -34.23
N ILE A 11 -5.03 -33.46 -35.23
CA ILE A 11 -3.69 -33.15 -35.73
C ILE A 11 -3.85 -31.93 -36.65
N GLY A 12 -3.04 -30.88 -36.48
CA GLY A 12 -3.10 -29.74 -37.40
C GLY A 12 -2.17 -28.57 -37.08
N THR A 13 -0.87 -28.79 -37.31
CA THR A 13 0.18 -27.86 -37.76
C THR A 13 0.08 -26.36 -37.41
N PHE A 14 0.97 -25.90 -36.53
CA PHE A 14 1.64 -24.61 -36.72
C PHE A 14 3.14 -24.76 -36.44
N GLU A 15 3.91 -24.01 -37.22
CA GLU A 15 5.30 -24.24 -37.59
C GLU A 15 6.32 -23.89 -36.49
N PHE A 16 7.49 -24.51 -36.61
CA PHE A 16 8.66 -24.34 -35.75
C PHE A 16 9.32 -22.96 -35.93
N VAL A 17 9.71 -22.31 -34.82
CA VAL A 17 10.94 -21.50 -34.75
C VAL A 17 11.64 -21.80 -33.42
N SER A 18 12.89 -22.25 -33.53
CA SER A 18 13.81 -22.51 -32.41
C SER A 18 14.34 -21.22 -31.81
N ILE A 19 14.25 -21.05 -30.48
CA ILE A 19 15.10 -20.11 -29.74
C ILE A 19 15.76 -20.86 -28.59
N GLN A 20 17.08 -21.08 -28.72
CA GLN A 20 17.95 -21.39 -27.59
C GLN A 20 18.18 -20.09 -26.80
N ALA A 21 18.10 -20.15 -25.47
CA ALA A 21 19.09 -19.58 -24.54
C ALA A 21 18.58 -19.66 -23.09
N ASN A 22 19.48 -20.08 -22.21
CA ASN A 22 19.43 -19.99 -20.75
C ASN A 22 18.58 -18.81 -20.24
N THR A 23 17.68 -19.07 -19.29
CA THR A 23 17.27 -18.04 -18.35
C THR A 23 17.07 -18.68 -16.98
N LEU A 24 17.86 -18.17 -16.03
CA LEU A 24 17.88 -18.50 -14.62
C LEU A 24 16.45 -18.51 -14.04
N GLU A 25 16.16 -19.55 -13.25
CA GLU A 25 15.06 -19.50 -12.29
C GLU A 25 15.32 -18.35 -11.32
N LYS A 26 14.65 -17.23 -11.56
CA LYS A 26 14.52 -16.17 -10.57
C LYS A 26 13.15 -16.33 -9.96
N GLU A 27 13.09 -17.00 -8.81
CA GLU A 27 11.95 -16.92 -7.90
C GLU A 27 11.61 -15.44 -7.71
N ASN A 28 10.47 -15.03 -8.24
CA ASN A 28 9.94 -13.70 -8.08
C ASN A 28 9.27 -13.63 -6.71
N VAL A 29 10.07 -13.37 -5.67
CA VAL A 29 9.56 -12.93 -4.37
C VAL A 29 8.92 -11.57 -4.58
N ILE A 30 7.62 -11.57 -4.85
CA ILE A 30 6.81 -10.35 -4.78
C ILE A 30 6.67 -10.05 -3.30
N SER A 31 7.65 -9.34 -2.73
CA SER A 31 7.46 -8.64 -1.47
C SER A 31 6.28 -7.70 -1.68
N GLU A 32 5.20 -7.87 -0.92
CA GLU A 32 4.09 -6.92 -0.85
C GLU A 32 4.64 -5.52 -0.54
N PHE A 33 4.84 -4.72 -1.58
CA PHE A 33 5.23 -3.33 -1.47
C PHE A 33 3.99 -2.59 -0.95
N LYS A 34 3.88 -2.42 0.36
CA LYS A 34 2.87 -1.55 0.95
C LYS A 34 3.16 -0.13 0.51
N PHE A 35 2.36 0.38 -0.43
CA PHE A 35 2.46 1.76 -0.88
C PHE A 35 1.89 2.64 0.23
N ASN A 36 2.75 3.18 1.07
CA ASN A 36 2.36 4.29 1.91
C ASN A 36 2.28 5.52 1.00
N ASP A 37 1.07 5.90 0.61
CA ASP A 37 0.85 7.07 -0.23
C ASP A 37 1.06 8.33 0.63
N GLU A 38 2.03 9.15 0.23
CA GLU A 38 2.17 10.48 0.80
C GLU A 38 1.00 11.35 0.32
N ILE A 39 0.30 11.97 1.26
CA ILE A 39 -0.87 12.81 0.99
C ILE A 39 -0.68 14.20 1.58
N THR A 40 -1.53 15.13 1.16
CA THR A 40 -1.58 16.49 1.70
C THR A 40 -2.58 16.60 2.86
N TYR A 41 -2.43 17.66 3.68
CA TYR A 41 -3.34 17.89 4.81
C TYR A 41 -4.80 18.02 4.37
N GLU A 42 -5.05 18.56 3.18
CA GLU A 42 -6.41 18.72 2.63
C GLU A 42 -7.11 17.38 2.39
N GLN A 43 -6.35 16.32 2.11
CA GLN A 43 -6.87 14.97 1.86
C GLN A 43 -7.17 14.19 3.14
N LEU A 44 -6.81 14.72 4.32
CA LEU A 44 -7.18 14.09 5.59
C LEU A 44 -8.70 14.14 5.81
N PRO A 45 -9.28 13.05 6.36
CA PRO A 45 -10.64 13.07 6.87
C PRO A 45 -10.84 14.22 7.86
N THR A 46 -12.00 14.88 7.80
CA THR A 46 -12.35 16.00 8.69
C THR A 46 -12.17 15.62 10.17
N ALA A 47 -12.57 14.41 10.55
CA ALA A 47 -12.41 13.92 11.92
C ALA A 47 -10.94 13.87 12.38
N ILE A 48 -10.00 13.56 11.49
CA ILE A 48 -8.57 13.60 11.81
C ILE A 48 -8.09 15.04 11.92
N LYS A 49 -8.52 15.94 11.02
CA LYS A 49 -8.18 17.38 11.10
C LYS A 49 -8.64 17.99 12.42
N ASP A 50 -9.86 17.68 12.86
CA ASP A 50 -10.42 18.15 14.12
C ASP A 50 -9.66 17.57 15.33
N ALA A 51 -9.38 16.26 15.32
CA ALA A 51 -8.60 15.62 16.38
C ALA A 51 -7.17 16.18 16.46
N PHE A 52 -6.53 16.38 15.31
CA PHE A 52 -5.19 16.91 15.20
C PHE A 52 -5.11 18.35 15.70
N THR A 53 -5.98 19.24 15.20
CA THR A 53 -5.96 20.66 15.57
C THR A 53 -6.28 20.89 17.05
N LYS A 54 -7.08 20.02 17.68
CA LYS A 54 -7.34 20.09 19.13
C LYS A 54 -6.06 19.97 19.97
N THR A 55 -5.09 19.19 19.51
CA THR A 55 -3.86 18.88 20.26
C THR A 55 -2.64 19.64 19.72
N TYR A 56 -2.53 19.80 18.40
CA TYR A 56 -1.36 20.33 17.70
C TYR A 56 -1.67 21.58 16.85
N SER A 57 -2.58 22.45 17.33
CA SER A 57 -3.04 23.66 16.61
C SER A 57 -1.94 24.62 16.13
N LYS A 58 -0.76 24.59 16.75
CA LYS A 58 0.35 25.52 16.47
C LYS A 58 1.54 24.88 15.76
N GLU A 59 1.51 23.58 15.54
CA GLU A 59 2.68 22.86 15.06
C GLU A 59 2.65 22.63 13.55
N SER A 60 3.84 22.57 12.96
CA SER A 60 3.99 22.40 11.52
C SER A 60 3.92 20.93 11.16
N VAL A 61 3.00 20.57 10.29
CA VAL A 61 2.96 19.22 9.72
C VAL A 61 4.09 19.10 8.70
N ALA A 62 5.00 18.15 8.94
CA ALA A 62 6.13 17.87 8.06
C ALA A 62 5.77 16.89 6.94
N LYS A 63 4.99 15.85 7.27
CA LYS A 63 4.63 14.78 6.34
C LYS A 63 3.33 14.12 6.75
N ILE A 64 2.55 13.65 5.77
CA ILE A 64 1.34 12.86 6.02
C ILE A 64 1.37 11.65 5.09
N MET A 65 1.14 10.46 5.66
CA MET A 65 1.04 9.21 4.92
C MET A 65 -0.32 8.57 5.14
N LYS A 66 -0.90 8.03 4.08
CA LYS A 66 -2.04 7.13 4.14
C LYS A 66 -1.56 5.70 3.97
N HIS A 67 -2.04 4.82 4.83
CA HIS A 67 -1.75 3.40 4.77
C HIS A 67 -2.92 2.61 4.17
N ASP A 68 -2.63 1.42 3.66
CA ASP A 68 -3.63 0.50 3.08
C ASP A 68 -4.72 0.06 4.06
N ASP A 69 -4.42 0.06 5.37
CA ASP A 69 -5.36 -0.26 6.46
C ASP A 69 -6.32 0.90 6.80
N ASN A 70 -6.37 1.94 5.95
CA ASN A 70 -7.16 3.15 6.13
C ASN A 70 -6.81 3.92 7.41
N THR A 71 -5.55 3.80 7.84
CA THR A 71 -4.97 4.66 8.88
C THR A 71 -4.09 5.74 8.26
N TYR A 72 -3.83 6.79 9.03
CA TYR A 72 -3.13 7.99 8.59
C TYR A 72 -2.03 8.29 9.59
N GLU A 73 -0.81 8.48 9.09
CA GLU A 73 0.34 8.87 9.90
C GLU A 73 0.69 10.32 9.61
N ILE A 74 0.71 11.15 10.65
CA ILE A 74 1.04 12.58 10.56
C ILE A 74 2.35 12.80 11.29
N HIS A 75 3.37 13.27 10.57
CA HIS A 75 4.63 13.71 11.15
C HIS A 75 4.53 15.19 11.46
N VAL A 76 4.73 15.53 12.72
CA VAL A 76 4.65 16.88 13.25
C VAL A 76 6.04 17.30 13.66
N LYS A 77 6.47 18.45 13.16
CA LYS A 77 7.74 19.05 13.55
C LYS A 77 7.51 19.99 14.72
N MET A 78 8.09 19.64 15.85
CA MET A 78 8.25 20.48 17.02
C MET A 78 9.61 21.20 16.96
N GLU A 79 9.86 22.12 17.89
CA GLU A 79 11.08 22.94 17.93
C GLU A 79 12.36 22.09 17.94
N GLU A 80 12.36 20.97 18.67
CA GLU A 80 13.54 20.13 18.86
C GLU A 80 13.37 18.67 18.42
N GLU A 81 12.14 18.22 18.12
CA GLU A 81 11.86 16.83 17.75
C GLU A 81 10.80 16.72 16.64
N THR A 82 10.74 15.57 15.98
CA THR A 82 9.62 15.21 15.10
C THR A 82 8.82 14.10 15.77
N LYS A 83 7.50 14.22 15.85
CA LYS A 83 6.62 13.12 16.29
C LYS A 83 5.79 12.59 15.14
N ALA A 84 5.59 11.28 15.12
CA ALA A 84 4.64 10.62 14.25
C ALA A 84 3.40 10.22 15.05
N LEU A 85 2.23 10.54 14.49
CA LEU A 85 0.92 10.30 15.07
C LEU A 85 0.10 9.45 14.11
N LYS A 86 -0.28 8.24 14.53
CA LYS A 86 -1.10 7.33 13.74
C LYS A 86 -2.57 7.43 14.17
N TYR A 87 -3.43 7.84 13.24
CA TYR A 87 -4.86 7.98 13.42
C TYR A 87 -5.66 6.97 12.58
N LYS A 88 -6.85 6.60 13.06
CA LYS A 88 -7.90 6.01 12.23
C LYS A 88 -8.64 7.10 11.45
N SER A 89 -9.34 6.71 10.38
CA SER A 89 -10.20 7.60 9.58
C SER A 89 -11.28 8.35 10.38
N ASN A 90 -11.68 7.84 11.55
CA ASN A 90 -12.64 8.48 12.46
C ASN A 90 -12.02 9.51 13.43
N GLY A 91 -10.71 9.79 13.33
CA GLY A 91 -10.00 10.71 14.22
C GLY A 91 -9.50 10.11 15.53
N GLU A 92 -9.68 8.80 15.76
CA GLU A 92 -9.11 8.11 16.93
C GLU A 92 -7.59 7.97 16.78
N LEU A 93 -6.84 8.45 17.77
CA LEU A 93 -5.38 8.27 17.85
C LEU A 93 -5.07 6.83 18.30
N LEU A 94 -4.32 6.11 17.48
CA LEU A 94 -3.89 4.74 17.78
C LEU A 94 -2.52 4.69 18.45
N LYS A 95 -1.60 5.54 17.99
CA LYS A 95 -0.22 5.52 18.45
C LYS A 95 0.44 6.87 18.21
N GLU A 96 1.34 7.22 19.13
CA GLU A 96 2.30 8.32 18.98
C GLU A 96 3.71 7.81 19.26
N TRP A 97 4.71 8.32 18.53
CA TRP A 97 6.13 8.05 18.80
C TRP A 97 7.01 9.19 18.28
N SER A 98 8.16 9.41 18.91
CA SER A 98 9.18 10.34 18.41
C SER A 98 9.95 9.69 17.24
N VAL A 99 10.24 10.49 16.23
CA VAL A 99 11.06 10.16 15.07
C VAL A 99 12.39 10.87 15.28
N GLU A 100 13.44 10.09 15.57
CA GLU A 100 14.83 10.58 15.67
C GLU A 100 15.42 11.00 14.32
#